data_AF-A0A965VDI9-F1
#
_entry.id   AF-A0A965VDI9-F1
#
_cell.length_a   1.000
_cell.length_b   1.000
_cell.length_c   1.000
_cell.angle_alpha   90.00
_cell.angle_beta   90.00
_cell.angle_gamma   90.00
#
_symmetry.space_group_name_H-M   'P 1'
#
loop_
_entity.id
_entity.type
_entity.pdbx_description
1 polymer ?
#
loop_
_entity_poly.entity_id
_entity_poly.type
_entity_poly.pdbx_seq_one_letter_code
_entity_poly.pdbx_strand_id
1 'polypeptide(L)' 'MTVIDVEYEQPACSTRHAWARVPVEPSPSERVRLKEKIVRLLHEKNAVMVSHYYVHPDLQDLAEATGGLVSD' A
#
# COMPACT_ATOMS: atom_id res chain seq x y z
N MET A 1 -30.33 27.29 12.07
CA MET A 1 -29.25 26.30 11.97
C MET A 1 -28.58 26.26 13.33
N THR A 2 -28.75 25.18 14.07
CA THR A 2 -28.16 24.97 15.40
C THR A 2 -26.69 24.63 15.25
N VAL A 3 -25.82 25.45 15.83
CA VAL A 3 -24.38 25.18 15.93
C VAL A 3 -24.19 24.23 17.11
N ILE A 4 -23.48 23.13 16.89
CA ILE A 4 -23.10 22.20 17.95
C ILE A 4 -21.67 22.54 18.34
N ASP A 5 -21.46 23.01 19.57
CA ASP A 5 -20.14 23.21 20.13
C ASP A 5 -19.51 21.85 20.45
N VAL A 6 -18.46 21.50 19.73
CA VAL A 6 -17.66 20.29 19.98
C VAL A 6 -16.41 20.71 20.73
N GLU A 7 -16.30 20.26 21.98
CA GLU A 7 -15.10 20.44 22.79
C GLU A 7 -14.01 19.49 22.26
N TYR A 8 -13.07 20.04 21.48
CA TYR A 8 -11.95 19.29 20.91
C TYR A 8 -10.70 19.48 21.78
N GLU A 9 -10.33 18.44 22.53
CA GLU A 9 -9.08 18.41 23.28
C GLU A 9 -7.90 18.34 22.29
N GLN A 10 -7.15 19.45 22.15
CA GLN A 10 -5.98 19.48 21.28
C GLN A 10 -4.89 18.55 21.85
N PRO A 11 -4.26 17.69 21.03
CA PRO A 11 -3.20 16.82 21.51
C PRO A 11 -2.02 17.65 22.06
N ALA A 12 -1.59 17.34 23.29
CA ALA A 12 -0.50 18.01 24.00
C ALA A 12 0.91 17.83 23.39
N CYS A 13 1.02 17.21 22.21
CA CYS A 13 2.27 16.92 21.53
C CYS A 13 2.21 17.41 20.08
N SER A 14 3.19 18.23 19.67
CA SER A 14 3.34 18.68 18.29
C SER A 14 3.59 17.50 17.35
N THR A 15 2.92 17.46 16.20
CA THR A 15 3.27 16.57 15.09
C THR A 15 4.73 16.76 14.71
N ARG A 16 5.56 15.75 14.99
CA ARG A 16 6.97 15.75 14.57
C ARG A 16 7.08 15.20 13.15
N HIS A 17 7.93 15.81 12.35
CA HIS A 17 8.22 15.33 11.00
C HIS A 17 9.28 14.23 11.10
N ALA A 18 8.94 13.02 10.65
CA ALA A 18 9.92 11.96 10.47
C ALA A 18 10.66 12.17 9.14
N TRP A 19 11.95 11.84 9.07
CA TRP A 19 12.72 11.83 7.82
C TRP A 19 12.37 10.62 6.93
N ALA A 20 11.08 10.41 6.67
CA ALA A 20 10.61 9.36 5.78
C ALA A 20 10.69 9.89 4.34
N ARG A 21 11.64 9.37 3.56
CA ARG A 21 11.63 9.58 2.11
C ARG A 21 10.55 8.69 1.51
N VAL A 22 9.45 9.30 1.07
CA VAL A 22 8.41 8.60 0.34
C VAL A 22 8.97 8.22 -1.04
N PRO A 23 8.93 6.94 -1.45
CA PRO A 23 9.35 6.54 -2.77
C PRO A 23 8.51 7.24 -3.84
N VAL A 24 9.15 7.59 -4.96
CA VAL A 24 8.42 8.11 -6.12
C VAL A 24 7.58 6.98 -6.71
N GLU A 25 6.31 7.26 -7.01
CA GLU A 25 5.44 6.29 -7.66
C GLU A 25 5.94 5.98 -9.08
N PRO A 26 5.90 4.71 -9.50
CA PRO A 26 6.28 4.33 -10.85
C PRO A 26 5.29 4.93 -11.86
N SER A 27 5.80 5.31 -13.04
CA SER A 27 4.92 5.70 -14.15
C SER A 27 4.01 4.53 -14.57
N PRO A 28 2.90 4.78 -15.28
CA PRO A 28 1.96 3.72 -15.68
C PRO A 28 2.61 2.57 -16.45
N SER A 29 3.56 2.87 -17.34
CA SER A 29 4.31 1.86 -18.11
C SER A 29 5.26 1.05 -17.23
N GLU A 30 5.94 1.70 -16.29
CA GLU A 30 6.84 1.03 -15.35
C GLU A 30 6.08 0.13 -14.39
N ARG A 31 4.92 0.56 -13.91
CA ARG A 31 4.03 -0.24 -13.08
C ARG A 31 3.64 -1.55 -13.77
N VAL A 32 3.20 -1.48 -15.04
CA VAL A 32 2.85 -2.68 -15.83
C VAL A 32 4.05 -3.61 -15.95
N ARG A 33 5.21 -3.07 -16.35
CA ARG A 33 6.46 -3.83 -16.47
C ARG A 33 6.87 -4.49 -15.16
N LEU A 34 6.69 -3.81 -14.03
CA LEU A 34 7.00 -4.35 -12.70
C LEU A 34 6.05 -5.49 -12.32
N LYS A 35 4.74 -5.34 -12.55
CA LYS A 35 3.76 -6.41 -12.29
C LYS A 35 4.09 -7.66 -13.10
N GLU A 36 4.34 -7.53 -14.40
CA GLU A 36 4.74 -8.64 -15.27
C GLU A 36 6.01 -9.34 -14.79
N LYS A 37 7.02 -8.56 -14.39
CA LYS A 37 8.26 -9.09 -13.82
C LYS A 37 8.00 -9.90 -12.54
N ILE A 38 7.12 -9.42 -11.66
CA ILE A 38 6.76 -10.12 -10.42
C ILE A 38 6.09 -11.46 -10.75
N VAL A 39 5.07 -11.47 -11.62
CA VAL A 39 4.37 -12.71 -12.01
C VAL A 39 5.35 -13.74 -12.56
N ARG A 40 6.24 -13.32 -13.46
CA ARG A 40 7.27 -14.20 -14.01
C ARG A 40 8.17 -14.79 -12.91
N LEU A 41 8.64 -13.95 -11.99
CA LEU A 41 9.52 -14.39 -10.90
C LEU A 41 8.81 -15.32 -9.91
N LEU A 42 7.52 -15.12 -9.64
CA LEU A 42 6.73 -16.02 -8.80
C LEU A 42 6.68 -17.42 -9.41
N HIS A 43 6.41 -17.51 -10.71
CA HIS A 43 6.41 -18.79 -11.42
C HIS A 43 7.81 -19.44 -11.44
N GLU A 44 8.85 -18.68 -11.82
CA GLU A 44 10.24 -19.18 -11.85
C GLU A 44 10.71 -19.72 -10.49
N LYS A 45 10.22 -19.13 -9.40
CA LYS A 45 10.62 -19.48 -8.04
C LYS A 45 9.65 -20.44 -7.35
N ASN A 46 8.57 -20.87 -8.01
CA ASN A 46 7.48 -21.60 -7.40
C ASN A 46 7.01 -20.95 -6.09
N ALA A 47 6.78 -19.64 -6.13
CA ALA A 47 6.48 -18.80 -4.99
C ALA A 47 5.04 -18.27 -5.04
N VAL A 48 4.48 -17.99 -3.86
CA VAL A 48 3.15 -17.41 -3.67
C VAL A 48 3.30 -16.01 -3.09
N MET A 49 2.50 -15.05 -3.57
CA MET A 49 2.48 -13.69 -3.07
C MET A 49 1.48 -13.55 -1.92
N VAL A 50 1.90 -12.92 -0.83
CA VAL A 50 1.01 -12.51 0.28
C VAL A 50 1.15 -11.01 0.46
N SER A 51 0.02 -10.30 0.49
CA SER A 51 -0.02 -8.84 0.65
C SER A 51 -0.72 -8.46 1.95
N HIS A 52 -0.26 -7.38 2.58
CA HIS A 52 -0.91 -6.81 3.76
C HIS A 52 -2.12 -5.94 3.38
N TYR A 53 -3.10 -5.77 4.27
CA TYR A 53 -4.26 -4.88 4.01
C TYR A 53 -3.91 -3.40 3.86
N TYR A 54 -2.78 -2.97 4.43
CA TYR A 54 -2.35 -1.57 4.49
C TYR A 54 -1.23 -1.21 3.53
N VAL A 55 -1.01 -2.02 2.49
CA VAL A 55 -0.07 -1.68 1.41
C VAL A 55 -0.81 -1.18 0.16
N HIS A 56 -0.03 -0.74 -0.81
CA HIS A 56 -0.51 -0.21 -2.08
C HIS A 56 -1.52 -1.16 -2.76
N PRO A 57 -2.66 -0.66 -3.28
CA PRO A 57 -3.72 -1.50 -3.87
C PRO A 57 -3.21 -2.40 -5.00
N ASP A 58 -2.29 -1.90 -5.82
CA ASP A 58 -1.65 -2.71 -6.88
C ASP A 58 -1.04 -4.02 -6.40
N LEU A 59 -0.54 -4.07 -5.15
CA LEU A 59 0.05 -5.28 -4.57
C LEU A 59 -1.02 -6.24 -4.08
N GLN A 60 -2.13 -5.70 -3.56
CA GLN A 60 -3.28 -6.50 -3.14
C GLN A 60 -3.90 -7.18 -4.37
N ASP A 61 -4.20 -6.40 -5.42
CA ASP A 61 -4.72 -6.89 -6.69
C ASP A 61 -3.78 -7.96 -7.31
N LEU A 62 -2.47 -7.72 -7.23
CA LEU A 62 -1.48 -8.65 -7.77
C LEU A 62 -1.42 -9.96 -7.00
N ALA A 63 -1.53 -9.91 -5.66
CA ALA A 63 -1.59 -11.12 -4.84
C ALA A 63 -2.82 -11.95 -5.22
N GLU A 64 -4.01 -11.33 -5.31
CA GLU A 64 -5.23 -12.03 -5.72
C GLU A 64 -5.14 -12.60 -7.14
N ALA A 65 -4.69 -11.79 -8.11
CA ALA A 65 -4.59 -12.20 -9.51
C ALA A 65 -3.59 -13.35 -9.74
N THR A 66 -2.59 -13.50 -8.86
CA THR A 66 -1.60 -14.59 -8.93
C THR A 66 -1.97 -15.82 -8.11
N GLY A 67 -3.18 -15.86 -7.51
CA GLY A 67 -3.62 -16.96 -6.66
C GLY A 67 -3.02 -16.95 -5.24
N GLY A 68 -2.51 -15.80 -4.82
CA GLY A 68 -2.00 -15.52 -3.49
C GLY A 68 -3.08 -15.08 -2.49
N LEU A 69 -2.67 -14.38 -1.44
CA LEU A 69 -3.55 -13.99 -0.33
C LEU A 69 -3.34 -12.53 0.08
N VAL A 70 -4.42 -11.86 0.48
CA VAL A 70 -4.35 -10.58 1.21
C VAL A 70 -4.73 -10.85 2.67
N SER A 71 -3.82 -10.56 3.60
CA SER A 71 -3.98 -10.87 5.04
C SER A 71 -3.25 -9.85 5.94
N ASP A 72 -3.34 -10.02 7.25
CA ASP A 72 -2.58 -9.26 8.26
C ASP A 72 -1.38 -10.12 8.72
#